data_AF-A0A937ESI9-F1
#
_entry.id   AF-A0A937ESI9-F1
#
_cell.length_a   1.000
_cell.length_b   1.000
_cell.length_c   1.000
_cell.angle_alpha   90.00
_cell.angle_beta   90.00
_cell.angle_gamma   90.00
#
_symmetry.space_group_name_H-M   'P 1'
#
loop_
_entity.id
_entity.type
_entity.pdbx_description
1 polymer ?
#
loop_
_entity_poly.entity_id
_entity_poly.type
_entity_poly.pdbx_seq_one_letter_code
_entity_poly.pdbx_strand_id
1 'polypeptide(L)' 'MISKDDIRAILSEHAGLGPPAELPDGAELVIDSFTLVVLQHGLEERHGLVIDPQFEDMALFTSIDGIHAYLTRVLAEG' A
#
# COMPACT_ATOMS: atom_id res chain seq x y z
N MET A 1 10.93 8.59 3.35
CA MET A 1 10.67 7.72 2.19
C MET A 1 9.93 6.52 2.71
N ILE A 2 8.75 6.23 2.18
CA ILE A 2 7.93 5.09 2.64
C ILE A 2 8.57 3.82 2.09
N SER A 3 8.86 2.86 2.96
CA SER A 3 9.48 1.59 2.57
C SER A 3 8.42 0.53 2.25
N LYS A 4 8.84 -0.55 1.59
CA LYS A 4 7.98 -1.73 1.39
C LYS A 4 7.56 -2.39 2.70
N ASP A 5 8.41 -2.31 3.72
CA ASP A 5 8.11 -2.86 5.04
C ASP A 5 7.03 -2.05 5.77
N ASP A 6 6.97 -0.73 5.54
CA ASP A 6 5.87 0.11 6.04
C ASP A 6 4.53 -0.32 5.42
N ILE A 7 4.51 -0.57 4.09
CA ILE A 7 3.33 -1.05 3.38
C ILE A 7 2.88 -2.40 3.95
N ARG A 8 3.81 -3.34 4.15
CA ARG A 8 3.50 -4.64 4.76
C ARG A 8 2.93 -4.49 6.15
N ALA A 9 3.53 -3.65 7.00
CA ALA A 9 3.08 -3.44 8.36
C ALA A 9 1.62 -2.97 8.39
N ILE A 10 1.27 -1.98 7.57
CA ILE A 10 -0.11 -1.47 7.46
C ILE A 10 -1.07 -2.58 7.01
N LEU A 11 -0.73 -3.32 5.95
CA LEU A 11 -1.60 -4.36 5.41
C LEU A 11 -1.75 -5.56 6.35
N SER A 12 -0.67 -6.00 6.99
CA SER A 12 -0.70 -7.10 7.95
C SER A 12 -1.49 -6.77 9.22
N GLU A 13 -1.35 -5.55 9.74
CA GLU A 13 -1.99 -5.15 11.00
C GLU A 13 -3.50 -4.92 10.85
N HIS A 14 -3.94 -4.43 9.69
CA HIS A 14 -5.30 -3.93 9.54
C HIS A 14 -6.14 -4.68 8.49
N ALA A 15 -5.52 -5.30 7.48
CA ALA A 15 -6.23 -6.08 6.45
C ALA A 15 -6.20 -7.59 6.70
N GLY A 16 -5.43 -8.06 7.69
CA GLY A 16 -5.39 -9.47 8.07
C GLY A 16 -4.73 -10.37 7.02
N LEU A 17 -3.88 -9.82 6.14
CA LEU A 17 -3.17 -10.55 5.07
C LEU A 17 -2.04 -11.47 5.56
N GLY A 18 -2.04 -11.84 6.85
CA GLY A 18 -0.96 -12.61 7.48
C GLY A 18 0.23 -11.74 7.90
N PRO A 19 1.26 -12.33 8.51
CA PRO A 19 2.40 -11.59 9.03
C PRO A 19 3.24 -10.95 7.91
N PRO A 20 3.89 -9.80 8.16
CA PRO A 20 4.66 -9.07 7.14
C PRO A 20 5.71 -9.92 6.42
N ALA A 21 6.34 -10.85 7.13
CA ALA A 21 7.38 -11.74 6.60
C ALA A 21 6.86 -12.75 5.56
N GLU A 22 5.55 -12.99 5.53
CA GLU A 22 4.89 -13.92 4.60
C GLU A 22 4.34 -13.21 3.34
N LEU A 23 4.60 -11.90 3.19
CA LEU A 23 4.20 -11.10 2.03
C LEU A 23 5.41 -10.71 1.16
N PRO A 24 5.84 -11.57 0.21
CA PRO A 24 6.86 -11.23 -0.78
C PRO A 24 6.53 -9.95 -1.57
N ASP A 25 7.55 -9.22 -2.01
CA ASP A 25 7.42 -7.96 -2.76
C ASP A 25 6.46 -8.09 -3.97
N GLY A 26 6.61 -9.16 -4.74
CA GLY A 26 5.82 -9.44 -5.94
C GLY A 26 4.68 -10.45 -5.75
N ALA A 27 4.29 -10.74 -4.50
CA ALA A 27 3.14 -11.60 -4.26
C ALA A 27 1.86 -10.96 -4.81
N GLU A 28 0.98 -11.78 -5.39
CA GLU A 28 -0.31 -11.32 -5.87
C GLU A 28 -1.18 -10.92 -4.68
N LEU A 29 -1.56 -9.64 -4.63
CA LEU A 29 -2.44 -9.07 -3.62
C LEU A 29 -3.81 -8.79 -4.22
N VAL A 30 -4.85 -9.20 -3.49
CA VAL A 30 -6.22 -8.78 -3.79
C VAL A 30 -6.55 -7.61 -2.87
N ILE A 31 -6.45 -6.39 -3.39
CA ILE A 31 -6.83 -5.17 -2.67
C ILE A 31 -8.30 -4.88 -2.98
N ASP A 32 -9.18 -5.17 -2.03
CA ASP A 32 -10.56 -4.72 -2.08
C ASP A 32 -10.71 -3.26 -1.58
N SER A 33 -11.93 -2.73 -1.66
CA SER A 33 -12.22 -1.35 -1.23
C SER A 33 -11.95 -1.12 0.26
N PHE A 34 -12.13 -2.13 1.11
CA PHE A 34 -11.86 -2.02 2.54
C PHE A 34 -10.35 -1.97 2.81
N THR A 35 -9.60 -2.88 2.20
CA THR A 35 -8.14 -2.95 2.26
C THR A 35 -7.49 -1.67 1.76
N LEU A 36 -8.04 -1.07 0.70
CA LEU A 36 -7.57 0.21 0.17
C LEU A 36 -7.76 1.34 1.19
N VAL A 37 -8.94 1.45 1.81
CA VAL A 37 -9.20 2.46 2.85
C VAL A 37 -8.28 2.26 4.06
N VAL A 38 -8.05 1.01 4.46
CA VAL A 38 -7.09 0.67 5.50
C VAL A 38 -5.68 1.14 5.16
N LEU A 39 -5.23 0.90 3.93
CA LEU A 39 -3.92 1.35 3.46
C LEU A 39 -3.81 2.87 3.47
N GLN A 40 -4.84 3.58 2.97
CA GLN A 40 -4.91 5.04 3.00
C GLN A 40 -4.82 5.57 4.44
N HIS A 41 -5.60 4.99 5.35
CA HIS A 41 -5.59 5.38 6.75
C HIS A 41 -4.22 5.16 7.41
N GLY A 42 -3.59 4.01 7.20
CA GLY A 42 -2.27 3.73 7.76
C GLY A 42 -1.17 4.65 7.21
N LEU A 43 -1.25 5.02 5.93
CA LEU A 43 -0.32 5.97 5.32
C LEU A 43 -0.49 7.39 5.86
N GLU A 44 -1.73 7.82 6.07
CA GLU A 44 -2.03 9.12 6.68
C GLU A 44 -1.57 9.15 8.15
N GLU A 45 -1.91 8.13 8.93
CA GLU A 45 -1.58 8.08 10.36
C GLU A 45 -0.06 8.02 10.61
N ARG A 46 0.66 7.16 9.88
CA ARG A 46 2.11 6.92 10.11
C ARG A 46 3.01 7.91 9.40
N HIS A 47 2.58 8.42 8.26
CA HIS A 47 3.45 9.22 7.38
C HIS A 47 2.85 10.56 6.97
N GLY A 48 1.62 10.88 7.38
CA GLY A 48 0.93 12.11 6.96
C GLY A 48 0.62 12.15 5.47
N LEU A 49 0.66 10.99 4.78
CA LEU A 49 0.45 10.91 3.34
C LEU A 49 -0.99 10.53 3.02
N VAL A 50 -1.72 11.48 2.43
CA VAL A 50 -3.06 11.24 1.87
C VAL A 50 -2.91 10.88 0.39
N ILE A 51 -3.46 9.74 -0.02
CA ILE A 51 -3.49 9.29 -1.42
C ILE A 51 -4.92 9.12 -1.90
N ASP A 52 -5.16 9.43 -3.18
CA ASP A 52 -6.44 9.22 -3.86
C ASP A 52 -6.20 8.52 -5.21
N PRO A 53 -5.88 7.22 -5.20
CA PRO A 53 -5.52 6.51 -6.42
C PRO A 53 -6.72 6.36 -7.35
N GLN A 54 -6.52 6.71 -8.62
CA GLN A 54 -7.57 6.64 -9.62
C GLN A 54 -7.71 5.22 -10.18
N PHE A 55 -8.73 4.98 -11.01
CA PHE A 55 -8.97 3.66 -11.59
C PHE A 55 -7.76 3.12 -12.36
N GLU A 56 -7.00 3.98 -13.03
CA GLU A 56 -5.77 3.61 -13.74
C GLU A 56 -4.64 3.16 -12.80
N ASP A 57 -4.59 3.73 -11.59
CA ASP A 57 -3.60 3.38 -10.58
C ASP A 57 -3.87 2.03 -9.93
N MET A 58 -5.12 1.55 -9.94
CA MET A 58 -5.50 0.27 -9.34
C MET A 58 -4.71 -0.92 -9.90
N ALA A 59 -4.19 -0.81 -11.14
CA ALA A 59 -3.30 -1.82 -11.71
C ALA A 59 -2.01 -2.04 -10.88
N LEU A 60 -1.57 -1.00 -10.16
CA LEU A 60 -0.41 -1.05 -9.27
C LEU A 60 -0.73 -1.60 -7.88
N PHE A 61 -2.01 -1.63 -7.48
CA PHE A 61 -2.45 -2.16 -6.17
C PHE A 61 -2.66 -3.68 -6.21
N THR A 62 -1.75 -4.39 -6.86
CA THR A 62 -1.78 -5.85 -7.05
C THR A 62 -0.57 -6.56 -6.46
N SER A 63 0.38 -5.80 -5.90
CA SER A 63 1.60 -6.29 -5.24
C SER A 63 2.19 -5.19 -4.35
N ILE A 64 3.08 -5.55 -3.41
CA ILE A 64 3.80 -4.57 -2.59
C ILE A 64 4.70 -3.69 -3.48
N ASP A 65 5.33 -4.29 -4.50
CA ASP A 65 6.12 -3.57 -5.49
C ASP A 65 5.33 -2.50 -6.22
N GLY A 66 4.13 -2.85 -6.71
CA GLY A 66 3.26 -1.91 -7.41
C GLY A 66 2.79 -0.78 -6.49
N ILE A 67 2.36 -1.10 -5.27
CA ILE A 67 1.96 -0.08 -4.28
C ILE A 67 3.14 0.87 -3.99
N HIS A 68 4.33 0.33 -3.76
CA HIS A 68 5.52 1.13 -3.51
C HIS A 68 5.88 2.03 -4.70
N ALA A 69 5.74 1.53 -5.93
CA ALA A 69 5.95 2.32 -7.14
C ALA A 69 4.95 3.49 -7.24
N TYR A 70 3.67 3.24 -6.95
CA TYR A 70 2.65 4.29 -6.89
C TYR A 70 2.99 5.36 -5.83
N LEU A 71 3.33 4.96 -4.60
CA LEU A 71 3.67 5.90 -3.53
C LEU A 71 4.92 6.72 -3.85
N THR A 72 5.92 6.10 -4.47
CA THR A 72 7.14 6.79 -4.91
C THR A 72 6.81 7.85 -5.96
N ARG A 73 5.89 7.55 -6.89
CA ARG A 73 5.41 8.50 -7.89
C ARG A 73 4.68 9.68 -7.25
N VAL A 74 3.73 9.42 -6.35
CA VAL A 74 2.97 10.47 -5.64
C VAL A 74 3.91 11.39 -4.86
N LEU A 75 4.90 10.84 -4.15
CA LEU A 75 5.89 11.62 -3.39
C LEU A 75 6.84 12.43 -4.26
N ALA A 76 7.00 12.08 -5.54
CA ALA A 76 7.82 12.84 -6.50
C ALA A 76 7.03 13.95 -7.21
N GLU A 77 5.70 13.82 -7.27
CA GLU A 77 4.79 14.78 -7.88
C GLU A 77 4.29 15.88 -6.90
N GLY A 78 4.50 15.70 -5.60
CA GLY A 78 4.16 16.66 -4.52
C GLY A 78 5.35 17.48 -4.03
#